data_AF-A0A6L3MZH4-F1
#
_entry.id   AF-A0A6L3MZH4-F1
#
_cell.length_a   1.000
_cell.length_b   1.000
_cell.length_c   1.000
_cell.angle_alpha   90.00
_cell.angle_beta   90.00
_cell.angle_gamma   90.00
#
_symmetry.space_group_name_H-M   'P 1'
#
loop_
_entity.id
_entity.type
_entity.pdbx_description
1 polymer ?
#
loop_
_entity_poly.entity_id
_entity_poly.type
_entity_poly.pdbx_seq_one_letter_code
_entity_poly.pdbx_strand_id
1 'polypeptide(L)'
;MPTSEQANADLITATKVRDLLTRNGVPPRSHNTTIANVLGLSFSVVTRKMKGLIPWNLSQLHDIATHFGVPPAILLDDKGAHAGAAAPEMLDATLVIESRRFRCRAAIATKASSHGETDFVAMQSQGEWLVMERQHAREGRTYPVDLIELRSTPQNAYAARIAVVDDSPDVAETVCEYFIEKGVNAIPYYDGESFRKALAVEDFDGYILDWMLGDQTSADLVRSIRSSENGDAPIFLLTGKISTGEASEDEIARVMSQFNARCEEKPVRLPILFAEVARELKIAQPFNAHTG
;
A
#
# COMPACT_ATOMS: atom_id res chain seq x y z
N MET A 1 -11.68 3.03 -40.22
CA MET A 1 -12.43 4.00 -39.41
C MET A 1 -11.82 3.95 -38.01
N PRO A 2 -11.38 5.07 -37.42
CA PRO A 2 -10.93 5.07 -36.02
C PRO A 2 -12.10 4.67 -35.11
N THR A 3 -11.83 3.83 -34.11
CA THR A 3 -12.77 3.49 -33.02
C THR A 3 -13.09 4.74 -32.19
N SER A 4 -14.26 4.79 -31.56
CA SER A 4 -14.72 5.93 -30.76
C SER A 4 -13.73 6.32 -29.63
N GLU A 5 -12.99 5.35 -29.10
CA GLU A 5 -11.94 5.57 -28.11
C GLU A 5 -10.71 6.30 -28.69
N GLN A 6 -10.30 5.97 -29.93
CA GLN A 6 -9.14 6.58 -30.58
C GLN A 6 -9.39 8.05 -30.93
N ALA A 7 -10.60 8.37 -31.39
CA ALA A 7 -11.00 9.75 -31.66
C ALA A 7 -11.04 10.62 -30.39
N ASN A 8 -11.35 10.00 -29.23
CA ASN A 8 -11.33 10.67 -27.94
C ASN A 8 -9.89 10.98 -27.49
N ALA A 9 -8.96 10.03 -27.64
CA ALA A 9 -7.54 10.21 -27.32
C ALA A 9 -6.87 11.32 -28.17
N ASP A 10 -7.18 11.37 -29.48
CA ASP A 10 -6.66 12.40 -30.38
C ASP A 10 -7.18 13.81 -30.02
N LEU A 11 -8.43 13.91 -29.56
CA LEU A 11 -9.01 15.17 -29.10
C LEU A 11 -8.39 15.62 -27.76
N ILE A 12 -8.15 14.70 -26.83
CA ILE A 12 -7.46 14.96 -25.56
C ILE A 12 -6.05 15.50 -25.82
N THR A 13 -5.31 14.86 -26.72
CA THR A 13 -3.96 15.28 -27.13
C THR A 13 -3.99 16.69 -27.73
N ALA A 14 -4.95 16.99 -28.60
CA ALA A 14 -5.10 18.32 -29.17
C ALA A 14 -5.45 19.39 -28.13
N THR A 15 -6.19 19.04 -27.06
CA THR A 15 -6.47 19.95 -25.95
C THR A 15 -5.20 20.28 -25.16
N LYS A 16 -4.36 19.29 -24.86
CA LYS A 16 -3.06 19.50 -24.20
C LYS A 16 -2.15 20.43 -25.01
N VAL A 17 -2.11 20.27 -26.33
CA VAL A 17 -1.34 21.17 -27.22
C VAL A 17 -1.87 22.61 -27.14
N ARG A 18 -3.19 22.83 -27.11
CA ARG A 18 -3.77 24.18 -26.92
C ARG A 18 -3.41 24.79 -25.58
N ASP A 19 -3.47 24.00 -24.52
CA ASP A 19 -3.16 24.45 -23.17
C ASP A 19 -1.68 24.84 -23.05
N LEU A 20 -0.78 24.05 -23.65
CA LEU A 20 0.64 24.37 -23.73
C LEU A 20 0.88 25.71 -24.44
N LEU A 21 0.27 25.91 -25.61
CA LEU A 21 0.38 27.14 -26.39
C LEU A 21 -0.13 28.35 -25.59
N THR A 22 -1.27 28.21 -24.93
CA THR A 22 -1.89 29.29 -24.14
C THR A 22 -1.03 29.66 -22.94
N ARG A 23 -0.49 28.66 -22.22
CA ARG A 23 0.41 28.88 -21.07
C ARG A 23 1.73 29.55 -21.46
N ASN A 24 2.20 29.32 -22.69
CA ASN A 24 3.38 29.97 -23.26
C ASN A 24 3.06 31.28 -23.98
N GLY A 25 1.88 31.88 -23.73
CA GLY A 25 1.53 33.21 -24.22
C GLY A 25 1.09 33.28 -25.68
N VAL A 26 0.83 32.15 -26.34
CA VAL A 26 0.35 32.12 -27.72
C VAL A 26 -1.18 32.34 -27.74
N PRO A 27 -1.69 33.40 -28.42
CA PRO A 27 -3.12 33.64 -28.51
C PRO A 27 -3.86 32.52 -29.25
N PRO A 28 -5.11 32.18 -28.88
CA PRO A 28 -5.88 31.10 -29.53
C PRO A 28 -5.99 31.22 -31.06
N ARG A 29 -6.16 32.45 -31.56
CA ARG A 29 -6.20 32.74 -33.01
C ARG A 29 -4.90 32.41 -33.76
N SER A 30 -3.78 32.30 -33.05
CA SER A 30 -2.45 32.06 -33.60
C SER A 30 -1.97 30.63 -33.43
N HIS A 31 -2.68 29.78 -32.67
CA HIS A 31 -2.27 28.40 -32.36
C HIS A 31 -1.90 27.58 -33.60
N ASN A 32 -2.78 27.56 -34.60
CA ASN A 32 -2.55 26.77 -35.82
C ASN A 32 -1.35 27.29 -36.61
N THR A 33 -1.15 28.60 -36.67
CA THR A 33 -0.02 29.22 -37.37
C THR A 33 1.30 28.92 -36.65
N THR A 34 1.33 29.00 -35.33
CA THR A 34 2.50 28.67 -34.52
C THR A 34 2.91 27.21 -34.72
N ILE A 35 1.96 26.27 -34.61
CA ILE A 35 2.25 24.84 -34.79
C ILE A 35 2.67 24.51 -36.23
N ALA A 36 2.07 25.15 -37.23
CA ALA A 36 2.46 24.99 -38.63
C ALA A 36 3.93 25.38 -38.85
N ASN A 37 4.36 26.49 -38.26
CA ASN A 37 5.75 26.96 -38.34
C ASN A 37 6.72 26.04 -37.58
N VAL A 38 6.34 25.59 -36.38
CA VAL A 38 7.18 24.70 -35.55
C VAL A 38 7.40 23.34 -36.22
N LEU A 39 6.36 22.76 -36.81
CA LEU A 39 6.40 21.42 -37.38
C LEU A 39 6.67 21.37 -38.89
N GLY A 40 6.75 22.52 -39.57
CA GLY A 40 6.84 22.58 -41.03
C GLY A 40 5.63 21.97 -41.74
N LEU A 41 4.45 21.99 -41.12
CA LEU A 41 3.23 21.38 -41.65
C LEU A 41 2.31 22.43 -42.28
N SER A 42 1.49 22.02 -43.26
CA SER A 42 0.48 22.90 -43.83
C SER A 42 -0.62 23.25 -42.81
N PHE A 43 -1.16 24.47 -42.92
CA PHE A 43 -2.21 24.96 -42.03
C PHE A 43 -3.44 24.03 -41.98
N SER A 44 -3.80 23.44 -43.13
CA SER A 44 -4.91 22.48 -43.25
C SER A 44 -4.66 21.19 -42.47
N VAL A 45 -3.42 20.69 -42.43
CA VAL A 45 -3.05 19.48 -41.65
C VAL A 45 -3.11 19.79 -40.16
N VAL A 46 -2.55 20.93 -39.73
CA VAL A 46 -2.58 21.36 -38.33
C VAL A 46 -4.02 21.55 -37.84
N THR A 47 -4.87 22.20 -38.64
CA THR A 47 -6.29 22.40 -38.27
C THR A 47 -7.01 21.07 -38.05
N ARG A 48 -6.74 20.06 -38.89
CA ARG A 48 -7.34 18.73 -38.74
C ARG A 48 -6.81 17.99 -37.50
N LYS A 49 -5.50 18.08 -37.20
CA LYS A 49 -4.91 17.52 -35.97
C LYS A 49 -5.45 18.19 -34.71
N MET A 50 -5.57 19.51 -34.70
CA MET A 50 -6.14 20.26 -33.58
C MET A 50 -7.61 19.89 -33.36
N LYS A 51 -8.37 19.53 -34.40
CA LYS A 51 -9.76 19.05 -34.27
C LYS A 51 -9.87 17.55 -33.89
N GLY A 52 -8.77 16.85 -33.66
CA GLY A 52 -8.78 15.40 -33.39
C GLY A 52 -9.19 14.54 -34.60
N LEU A 53 -9.12 15.09 -35.81
CA LEU A 53 -9.53 14.39 -37.04
C LEU A 53 -8.38 13.57 -37.67
N ILE A 54 -7.15 13.78 -37.20
CA ILE A 54 -5.95 13.03 -37.59
C ILE A 54 -5.08 12.89 -36.33
N PRO A 55 -4.50 11.71 -36.08
CA PRO A 55 -3.65 11.49 -34.92
C PRO A 55 -2.39 12.33 -34.96
N TRP A 56 -1.90 12.69 -33.78
CA TRP A 56 -0.55 13.23 -33.58
C TRP A 56 0.46 12.08 -33.62
N ASN A 57 1.65 12.33 -34.19
CA ASN A 57 2.75 11.37 -34.06
C ASN A 57 3.66 11.79 -32.89
N LEU A 58 4.39 10.83 -32.34
CA LEU A 58 5.29 11.04 -31.19
C LEU A 58 6.38 12.09 -31.47
N SER A 59 6.95 12.09 -32.68
CA SER A 59 7.95 13.09 -33.08
C SER A 59 7.40 14.52 -33.06
N GLN A 60 6.19 14.74 -33.56
CA GLN A 60 5.54 16.06 -33.59
C GLN A 60 5.28 16.58 -32.19
N LEU A 61 4.82 15.72 -31.27
CA LEU A 61 4.61 16.11 -29.88
C LEU A 61 5.94 16.43 -29.19
N HIS A 62 6.99 15.65 -29.47
CA HIS A 62 8.34 15.93 -28.98
C HIS A 62 8.86 17.28 -29.51
N ASP A 63 8.73 17.56 -30.80
CA ASP A 63 9.21 18.79 -31.42
C ASP A 63 8.49 20.03 -30.87
N ILE A 64 7.17 19.94 -30.67
CA ILE A 64 6.38 21.01 -30.01
C ILE A 64 6.89 21.22 -28.58
N ALA A 65 7.01 20.16 -27.78
CA ALA A 65 7.44 20.27 -26.40
C ALA A 65 8.83 20.91 -26.27
N THR A 66 9.79 20.45 -27.08
CA THR A 66 11.15 20.97 -27.14
C THR A 66 11.18 22.44 -27.57
N HIS A 67 10.35 22.84 -28.53
CA HIS A 67 10.26 24.25 -28.95
C HIS A 67 9.81 25.19 -27.82
N PHE A 68 8.92 24.72 -26.94
CA PHE A 68 8.44 25.48 -25.78
C PHE A 68 9.25 25.23 -24.49
N GLY A 69 10.36 24.48 -24.57
CA GLY A 69 11.24 24.22 -23.42
C GLY A 69 10.58 23.37 -22.34
N VAL A 70 9.57 22.57 -22.67
CA VAL A 70 8.88 21.69 -21.72
C VAL A 70 9.23 20.22 -21.97
N PRO A 71 9.29 19.37 -20.92
CA PRO A 71 9.49 17.93 -21.10
C PRO A 71 8.39 17.31 -22.00
N PRO A 72 8.74 16.51 -23.02
CA PRO A 72 7.78 15.86 -23.92
C PRO A 72 6.71 15.01 -23.23
N ALA A 73 7.01 14.48 -22.04
CA ALA A 73 6.09 13.73 -21.21
C ALA A 73 4.78 14.49 -20.91
N ILE A 74 4.82 15.84 -20.82
CA ILE A 74 3.64 16.66 -20.51
C ILE A 74 2.56 16.57 -21.60
N LEU A 75 2.95 16.35 -22.86
CA LEU A 75 2.00 16.20 -23.98
C LEU A 75 1.57 14.74 -24.19
N LEU A 76 2.31 13.79 -23.64
CA LEU A 76 2.12 12.35 -23.81
C LEU A 76 1.32 11.69 -22.67
N ASP A 77 1.26 12.32 -21.51
CA ASP A 77 0.62 11.72 -20.34
C ASP A 77 -0.90 11.82 -20.44
N ASP A 78 -1.59 10.69 -20.60
CA ASP A 78 -3.04 10.59 -20.73
C ASP A 78 -3.82 10.95 -19.44
N LYS A 79 -3.10 11.25 -18.37
CA LYS A 79 -3.67 11.68 -17.09
C LYS A 79 -3.38 13.16 -16.88
N GLY A 80 -4.43 13.98 -17.00
CA GLY A 80 -4.33 15.43 -16.89
C GLY A 80 -3.74 15.91 -15.57
N ALA A 81 -2.95 16.99 -15.66
CA ALA A 81 -2.52 17.91 -14.59
C ALA A 81 -1.53 17.32 -13.55
N HIS A 82 -0.36 17.90 -13.22
CA HIS A 82 0.15 19.27 -13.29
C HIS A 82 1.69 19.29 -13.41
N ALA A 83 2.22 20.13 -14.29
CA ALA A 83 3.61 20.60 -14.22
C ALA A 83 3.61 22.12 -14.00
N GLY A 84 4.11 22.59 -12.85
CA GLY A 84 4.31 24.03 -12.60
C GLY A 84 4.50 24.44 -11.14
N ALA A 85 3.84 23.79 -10.19
CA ALA A 85 4.28 23.79 -8.80
C ALA A 85 5.20 22.57 -8.63
N ALA A 86 6.23 22.64 -7.78
CA ALA A 86 6.82 21.41 -7.27
C ALA A 86 5.65 20.53 -6.84
N ALA A 87 5.54 19.32 -7.43
CA ALA A 87 4.46 18.42 -7.05
C ALA A 87 4.44 18.37 -5.53
N PRO A 88 3.29 18.66 -4.88
CA PRO A 88 3.26 18.71 -3.42
C PRO A 88 3.86 17.42 -2.91
N GLU A 89 4.75 17.54 -1.91
CA GLU A 89 5.47 16.38 -1.40
C GLU A 89 4.45 15.35 -0.91
N MET A 90 4.39 14.23 -1.63
CA MET A 90 3.44 13.17 -1.35
C MET A 90 4.04 12.29 -0.26
N LEU A 91 3.51 12.39 0.95
CA LEU A 91 3.95 11.60 2.11
C LEU A 91 3.16 10.31 2.19
N ASP A 92 3.82 9.21 2.58
CA ASP A 92 3.11 7.97 2.87
C ASP A 92 2.24 8.16 4.13
N ALA A 93 0.99 7.70 4.04
CA ALA A 93 -0.01 7.89 5.06
C ALA A 93 -1.05 6.76 5.05
N THR A 94 -1.88 6.72 6.08
CA THR A 94 -3.02 5.82 6.19
C THR A 94 -4.31 6.64 6.18
N LEU A 95 -5.12 6.47 5.15
CA LEU A 95 -6.48 6.99 5.11
C LEU A 95 -7.39 6.13 5.98
N VAL A 96 -8.05 6.76 6.95
CA VAL A 96 -9.03 6.13 7.83
C VAL A 96 -10.42 6.59 7.43
N ILE A 97 -11.26 5.64 7.02
CA ILE A 97 -12.70 5.84 6.77
C ILE A 97 -13.45 4.94 7.73
N GLU A 98 -14.10 5.52 8.73
CA GLU A 98 -14.73 4.78 9.84
C GLU A 98 -13.73 3.81 10.51
N SER A 99 -13.96 2.49 10.43
CA SER A 99 -13.08 1.45 10.95
C SER A 99 -12.06 0.92 9.93
N ARG A 100 -12.11 1.39 8.68
CA ARG A 100 -11.29 0.88 7.57
C ARG A 100 -10.06 1.74 7.38
N ARG A 101 -8.92 1.08 7.17
CA ARG A 101 -7.61 1.72 6.91
C ARG A 101 -7.15 1.41 5.49
N PHE A 102 -6.68 2.43 4.77
CA PHE A 102 -6.17 2.32 3.41
C PHE A 102 -4.81 2.99 3.31
N ARG A 103 -3.79 2.28 2.81
CA ARG A 103 -2.51 2.95 2.49
C ARG A 103 -2.71 3.93 1.34
N CYS A 104 -2.25 5.14 1.55
CA CYS A 104 -2.31 6.20 0.57
C CYS A 104 -0.99 6.97 0.56
N ARG A 105 -0.84 7.82 -0.45
CA ARG A 105 0.04 8.98 -0.32
C ARG A 105 -0.83 10.22 -0.23
N ALA A 106 -0.41 11.17 0.57
CA ALA A 106 -1.15 12.42 0.76
C ALA A 106 -0.24 13.63 0.58
N ALA A 107 -0.76 14.63 -0.12
CA ALA A 107 -0.20 15.98 -0.13
C ALA A 107 -0.62 16.69 1.15
N ILE A 108 0.24 16.66 2.17
CA ILE A 108 -0.05 17.22 3.49
C ILE A 108 0.58 18.62 3.59
N ALA A 109 -0.22 19.61 3.99
CA ALA A 109 0.28 20.96 4.19
C ALA A 109 1.32 21.03 5.33
N THR A 110 2.35 21.86 5.16
CA THR A 110 3.44 22.02 6.14
C THR A 110 3.04 22.83 7.37
N LYS A 111 1.92 23.56 7.31
CA LYS A 111 1.38 24.34 8.43
C LYS A 111 0.10 23.71 8.93
N ALA A 112 0.04 23.46 10.23
CA ALA A 112 -1.19 23.07 10.88
C ALA A 112 -2.23 24.19 10.72
N SER A 113 -3.46 23.80 10.39
CA SER A 113 -4.58 24.74 10.23
C SER A 113 -5.73 24.30 11.14
N SER A 114 -6.32 25.28 11.82
CA SER A 114 -7.51 25.12 12.66
C SER A 114 -8.81 25.42 11.90
N HIS A 115 -8.73 25.80 10.63
CA HIS A 115 -9.89 26.27 9.85
C HIS A 115 -10.12 25.43 8.58
N GLY A 116 -11.40 25.31 8.20
CA GLY A 116 -11.94 24.32 7.26
C GLY A 116 -11.58 24.52 5.78
N GLU A 117 -10.29 24.41 5.45
CA GLU A 117 -9.80 24.58 4.08
C GLU A 117 -10.06 23.36 3.17
N THR A 118 -10.05 22.14 3.72
CA THR A 118 -10.15 20.90 2.93
C THR A 118 -10.92 19.79 3.65
N ASP A 119 -11.84 19.05 3.03
CA ASP A 119 -12.67 18.06 3.74
C ASP A 119 -11.87 16.97 4.48
N PHE A 120 -10.64 16.70 4.03
CA PHE A 120 -9.71 15.78 4.66
C PHE A 120 -8.56 16.50 5.36
N VAL A 121 -8.19 15.98 6.53
CA VAL A 121 -7.05 16.44 7.32
C VAL A 121 -6.13 15.28 7.69
N ALA A 122 -4.85 15.58 7.88
CA ALA A 122 -3.86 14.67 8.40
C ALA A 122 -3.56 14.99 9.87
N MET A 123 -3.32 13.96 10.66
CA MET A 123 -2.81 14.05 12.02
C MET A 123 -1.60 13.13 12.16
N GLN A 124 -0.62 13.54 12.96
CA GLN A 124 0.53 12.71 13.25
C GLN A 124 0.26 11.89 14.52
N SER A 125 0.32 10.55 14.41
CA SER A 125 0.11 9.62 15.52
C SER A 125 1.21 8.58 15.52
N GLN A 126 1.97 8.46 16.61
CA GLN A 126 3.07 7.49 16.77
C GLN A 126 4.11 7.52 15.63
N GLY A 127 4.31 8.68 14.99
CA GLY A 127 5.25 8.84 13.87
C GLY A 127 4.65 8.57 12.49
N GLU A 128 3.39 8.13 12.42
CA GLU A 128 2.66 7.92 11.16
C GLU A 128 1.68 9.07 10.86
N TRP A 129 1.40 9.26 9.57
CA TRP A 129 0.37 10.18 9.10
C TRP A 129 -0.97 9.47 8.96
N LEU A 130 -1.96 9.89 9.74
CA LEU A 130 -3.35 9.45 9.62
C LEU A 130 -4.14 10.51 8.88
N VAL A 131 -4.69 10.16 7.72
CA VAL A 131 -5.59 11.02 6.94
C VAL A 131 -7.01 10.61 7.22
N MET A 132 -7.89 11.58 7.48
CA MET A 132 -9.30 11.32 7.77
C MET A 132 -10.14 12.53 7.41
N GLU A 133 -11.45 12.34 7.35
CA GLU A 133 -12.37 13.46 7.20
C GLU A 133 -12.33 14.35 8.45
N ARG A 134 -12.41 15.68 8.28
CA ARG A 134 -12.24 16.63 9.40
C ARG A 134 -13.20 16.37 10.56
N GLN A 135 -14.44 15.94 10.29
CA GLN A 135 -15.42 15.66 11.34
C GLN A 135 -15.01 14.50 12.27
N HIS A 136 -14.09 13.65 11.82
CA HIS A 136 -13.56 12.52 12.58
C HIS A 136 -12.22 12.83 13.25
N ALA A 137 -11.64 14.01 13.02
CA ALA A 137 -10.40 14.42 13.65
C ALA A 137 -10.59 14.63 15.15
N ARG A 138 -9.82 13.90 15.96
CA ARG A 138 -9.78 14.02 17.44
C ARG A 138 -8.92 15.23 17.85
N GLU A 139 -8.95 15.61 19.13
CA GLU A 139 -8.13 16.72 19.65
C GLU A 139 -6.65 16.56 19.26
N GLY A 140 -6.07 17.58 18.63
CA GLY A 140 -4.68 17.57 18.17
C GLY A 140 -4.42 18.56 17.05
N ARG A 141 -3.16 18.61 16.57
CA ARG A 141 -2.78 19.43 15.40
C ARG A 141 -3.19 18.72 14.12
N THR A 142 -4.10 19.33 13.37
CA THR A 142 -4.52 18.87 12.04
C THR A 142 -3.84 19.67 10.93
N TYR A 143 -3.51 18.98 9.85
CA TYR A 143 -2.89 19.56 8.65
C TYR A 143 -3.82 19.35 7.46
N PRO A 144 -4.16 20.40 6.69
CA PRO A 144 -4.95 20.24 5.46
C PRO A 144 -4.33 19.22 4.49
N VAL A 145 -5.19 18.42 3.85
CA VAL A 145 -4.79 17.49 2.79
C VAL A 145 -5.40 17.90 1.46
N ASP A 146 -4.56 18.22 0.48
CA ASP A 146 -4.98 18.73 -0.84
C ASP A 146 -5.22 17.61 -1.86
N LEU A 147 -4.50 16.50 -1.72
CA LEU A 147 -4.57 15.35 -2.61
C LEU A 147 -4.37 14.06 -1.83
N ILE A 148 -5.21 13.07 -2.10
CA ILE A 148 -5.06 11.71 -1.60
C ILE A 148 -4.92 10.78 -2.81
N GLU A 149 -3.76 10.16 -2.94
CA GLU A 149 -3.51 9.13 -3.93
C GLU A 149 -3.76 7.75 -3.29
N LEU A 150 -4.90 7.16 -3.65
CA LEU A 150 -5.23 5.79 -3.29
C LEU A 150 -4.51 4.82 -4.24
N ARG A 151 -3.61 4.01 -3.69
CA ARG A 151 -2.97 2.95 -4.46
C ARG A 151 -3.92 1.75 -4.53
N SER A 152 -4.65 1.65 -5.64
CA SER A 152 -5.57 0.54 -5.92
C SER A 152 -4.88 -0.74 -6.43
N THR A 153 -3.55 -0.82 -6.35
CA THR A 153 -2.82 -2.05 -6.67
C THR A 153 -3.39 -3.20 -5.82
N PRO A 154 -3.89 -4.29 -6.42
CA PRO A 154 -4.42 -5.41 -5.67
C PRO A 154 -3.32 -5.93 -4.72
N GLN A 155 -3.59 -5.72 -3.43
CA GLN A 155 -2.92 -6.24 -2.24
C GLN A 155 -1.49 -6.77 -2.42
N ASN A 156 -0.52 -5.88 -2.20
CA ASN A 156 0.59 -6.24 -1.30
C ASN A 156 1.01 -5.01 -0.47
N ALA A 157 0.05 -4.40 0.21
CA ALA A 157 0.26 -3.16 0.97
C ALA A 157 -0.37 -3.15 2.37
N TYR A 158 -0.70 -4.32 2.89
CA TYR A 158 -0.61 -4.64 4.31
C TYR A 158 -0.06 -6.06 4.32
N ALA A 159 1.28 -6.18 4.30
CA ALA A 159 1.92 -7.46 4.51
C ALA A 159 1.58 -7.82 5.96
N ALA A 160 0.70 -8.81 6.14
CA ALA A 160 0.24 -9.18 7.48
C ALA A 160 1.46 -9.37 8.39
N ARG A 161 1.43 -8.73 9.55
CA ARG A 161 2.55 -8.68 10.47
C ARG A 161 2.37 -9.79 11.49
N ILE A 162 3.23 -10.80 11.45
CA ILE A 162 3.14 -11.94 12.36
C ILE A 162 4.35 -12.00 13.29
N ALA A 163 4.11 -12.34 14.55
CA ALA A 163 5.19 -12.64 15.49
C ALA A 163 5.48 -14.14 15.48
N VAL A 164 6.75 -14.50 15.35
CA VAL A 164 7.24 -15.88 15.50
C VAL A 164 8.06 -15.94 16.77
N VAL A 165 7.63 -16.71 17.77
CA VAL A 165 8.28 -16.81 19.07
C VAL A 165 8.77 -18.24 19.28
N ASP A 166 10.08 -18.47 19.20
CA ASP A 166 10.70 -19.79 19.37
C ASP A 166 12.10 -19.59 19.96
N ASP A 167 12.49 -20.38 20.97
CA ASP A 167 13.77 -20.23 21.66
C ASP A 167 14.95 -20.78 20.86
N SER A 168 14.68 -21.44 19.72
CA SER A 168 15.65 -21.82 18.71
C SER A 168 15.72 -20.75 17.61
N PRO A 169 16.82 -19.94 17.56
CA PRO A 169 16.96 -18.90 16.55
C PRO A 169 16.87 -19.42 15.12
N ASP A 170 17.50 -20.56 14.84
CA ASP A 170 17.49 -21.19 13.51
C ASP A 170 16.06 -21.52 13.06
N VAL A 171 15.20 -22.00 13.97
CA VAL A 171 13.80 -22.34 13.67
C VAL A 171 12.99 -21.07 13.45
N ALA A 172 13.10 -20.09 14.36
CA ALA A 172 12.39 -18.82 14.25
C ALA A 172 12.73 -18.10 12.95
N GLU A 173 14.02 -18.02 12.60
CA GLU A 173 14.51 -17.38 11.38
C GLU A 173 14.04 -18.12 10.13
N THR A 174 14.14 -19.46 10.09
CA THR A 174 13.66 -20.25 8.96
C THR A 174 12.15 -20.04 8.69
N VAL A 175 11.34 -19.99 9.76
CA VAL A 175 9.91 -19.69 9.62
C VAL A 175 9.72 -18.26 9.10
N CYS A 176 10.40 -17.28 9.68
CA CYS A 176 10.29 -15.88 9.25
C CYS A 176 10.70 -15.69 7.79
N GLU A 177 11.84 -16.23 7.36
CA GLU A 177 12.33 -16.17 5.98
C GLU A 177 11.30 -16.72 5.00
N TYR A 178 10.74 -17.90 5.29
CA TYR A 178 9.71 -18.52 4.44
C TYR A 178 8.47 -17.62 4.29
N PHE A 179 8.01 -17.01 5.37
CA PHE A 179 6.84 -16.13 5.36
C PHE A 179 7.11 -14.79 4.65
N ILE A 180 8.31 -14.22 4.85
CA ILE A 180 8.77 -13.01 4.18
C ILE A 180 8.84 -13.21 2.67
N GLU A 181 9.38 -14.34 2.19
CA GLU A 181 9.40 -14.70 0.76
C GLU A 181 7.99 -14.77 0.15
N LYS A 182 6.98 -15.08 0.96
CA LYS A 182 5.56 -15.12 0.55
C LYS A 182 4.83 -13.80 0.72
N GLY A 183 5.52 -12.73 1.11
CA GLY A 183 4.97 -11.39 1.26
C GLY A 183 4.27 -11.13 2.60
N VAL A 184 4.57 -11.93 3.63
CA VAL A 184 4.08 -11.74 5.01
C VAL A 184 5.22 -11.16 5.85
N ASN A 185 4.94 -10.12 6.65
CA ASN A 185 5.96 -9.50 7.49
C ASN A 185 6.12 -10.30 8.80
N ALA A 186 6.91 -11.36 8.78
CA ALA A 186 7.20 -12.18 9.95
C ALA A 186 8.40 -11.64 10.74
N ILE A 187 8.25 -11.56 12.07
CA ILE A 187 9.27 -10.99 12.97
C ILE A 187 9.63 -12.03 14.03
N PRO A 188 10.92 -12.39 14.17
CA PRO A 188 11.36 -13.38 15.14
C PRO A 188 11.51 -12.77 16.55
N TYR A 189 11.15 -13.55 17.56
CA TYR A 189 11.44 -13.33 18.96
C TYR A 189 11.97 -14.63 19.56
N TYR A 190 13.08 -14.54 20.28
CA TYR A 190 13.78 -15.72 20.79
C TYR A 190 13.46 -16.03 22.25
N ASP A 191 12.64 -15.20 22.88
CA ASP A 191 12.26 -15.34 24.27
C ASP A 191 10.93 -14.61 24.54
N GLY A 192 10.23 -15.03 25.59
CA GLY A 192 8.96 -14.42 25.94
C GLY A 192 9.06 -12.99 26.48
N GLU A 193 10.20 -12.54 26.99
CA GLU A 193 10.36 -11.18 27.53
C GLU A 193 10.44 -10.15 26.39
N SER A 194 11.27 -10.41 25.38
CA SER A 194 11.38 -9.58 24.18
C SER A 194 10.05 -9.49 23.44
N PHE A 195 9.35 -10.63 23.30
CA PHE A 195 8.01 -10.65 22.70
C PHE A 195 6.99 -9.82 23.49
N ARG A 196 6.94 -9.93 24.83
CA ARG A 196 6.02 -9.14 25.66
C ARG A 196 6.28 -7.63 25.55
N LYS A 197 7.55 -7.21 25.45
CA LYS A 197 7.90 -5.80 25.23
C LYS A 197 7.38 -5.30 23.88
N ALA A 198 7.50 -6.11 22.82
CA ALA A 198 6.96 -5.77 21.51
C ALA A 198 5.42 -5.73 21.52
N LEU A 199 4.77 -6.74 22.10
CA LEU A 199 3.30 -6.82 22.21
C LEU A 199 2.67 -5.61 22.93
N ALA A 200 3.41 -4.92 23.80
CA ALA A 200 2.93 -3.75 24.52
C ALA A 200 2.91 -2.46 23.66
N VAL A 201 3.64 -2.42 22.54
CA VAL A 201 3.81 -1.22 21.71
C VAL A 201 3.57 -1.46 20.23
N GLU A 202 3.37 -2.71 19.81
CA GLU A 202 3.13 -3.11 18.43
C GLU A 202 1.89 -4.01 18.31
N ASP A 203 1.18 -3.87 17.20
CA ASP A 203 0.10 -4.77 16.80
C ASP A 203 0.62 -5.87 15.87
N PHE A 204 0.14 -7.10 16.08
CA PHE A 204 0.36 -8.23 15.18
C PHE A 204 -0.96 -8.77 14.68
N ASP A 205 -0.99 -9.21 13.43
CA ASP A 205 -2.13 -9.83 12.79
C ASP A 205 -2.25 -11.32 13.11
N GLY A 206 -1.15 -11.95 13.51
CA GLY A 206 -1.11 -13.37 13.86
C GLY A 206 0.14 -13.74 14.65
N TYR A 207 0.07 -14.89 15.31
CA TYR A 207 1.13 -15.37 16.20
C TYR A 207 1.46 -16.83 15.91
N ILE A 208 2.75 -17.13 15.82
CA ILE A 208 3.28 -18.49 15.76
C ILE A 208 4.19 -18.63 16.98
N LEU A 209 3.83 -19.50 17.93
CA LEU A 209 4.54 -19.64 19.20
C LEU A 209 5.00 -21.08 19.36
N ASP A 210 6.26 -21.29 19.75
CA ASP A 210 6.64 -22.57 20.34
C ASP A 210 5.88 -22.76 21.65
N TRP A 211 5.43 -23.98 21.90
CA TRP A 211 4.77 -24.34 23.14
C TRP A 211 5.74 -24.24 24.32
N MET A 212 6.98 -24.68 24.12
CA MET A 212 8.05 -24.63 25.10
C MET A 212 9.03 -23.53 24.73
N LEU A 213 9.28 -22.59 25.64
CA LEU A 213 10.29 -21.54 25.51
C LEU A 213 11.23 -21.66 26.70
N GLY A 214 12.36 -22.35 26.50
CA GLY A 214 13.23 -22.82 27.57
C GLY A 214 12.46 -23.71 28.55
N ASP A 215 12.40 -23.30 29.81
CA ASP A 215 11.72 -24.03 30.89
C ASP A 215 10.25 -23.60 31.10
N GLN A 216 9.71 -22.69 30.27
CA GLN A 216 8.38 -22.12 30.43
C GLN A 216 7.45 -22.49 29.27
N THR A 217 6.15 -22.59 29.55
CA THR A 217 5.14 -22.79 28.51
C THR A 217 4.68 -21.44 27.95
N SER A 218 4.26 -21.41 26.68
CA SER A 218 3.69 -20.20 26.07
C SER A 218 2.25 -19.89 26.51
N ALA A 219 1.68 -20.63 27.47
CA ALA A 219 0.34 -20.39 27.99
C ALA A 219 0.14 -18.94 28.49
N ASP A 220 1.13 -18.37 29.18
CA ASP A 220 1.08 -16.97 29.64
C ASP A 220 1.22 -15.95 28.50
N LEU A 221 1.93 -16.31 27.43
CA LEU A 221 2.00 -15.50 26.22
C LEU A 221 0.65 -15.47 25.51
N VAL A 222 -0.03 -16.62 25.39
CA VAL A 222 -1.38 -16.70 24.81
C VAL A 222 -2.36 -15.82 25.58
N ARG A 223 -2.32 -15.84 26.94
CA ARG A 223 -3.16 -14.96 27.77
C ARG A 223 -2.85 -13.48 27.53
N SER A 224 -1.57 -13.13 27.43
CA SER A 224 -1.13 -11.77 27.13
C SER A 224 -1.63 -11.30 25.76
N ILE A 225 -1.52 -12.16 24.73
CA ILE A 225 -2.02 -11.89 23.38
C ILE A 225 -3.52 -11.65 23.41
N ARG A 226 -4.30 -12.52 24.07
CA ARG A 226 -5.76 -12.37 24.16
C ARG A 226 -6.22 -11.14 24.92
N SER A 227 -5.32 -10.52 25.69
CA SER A 227 -5.56 -9.26 26.41
C SER A 227 -5.03 -8.02 25.67
N SER A 228 -4.44 -8.19 24.48
CA SER A 228 -3.89 -7.10 23.66
C SER A 228 -4.98 -6.40 22.82
N GLU A 229 -4.62 -5.31 22.13
CA GLU A 229 -5.54 -4.58 21.26
C GLU A 229 -6.09 -5.45 20.11
N ASN A 230 -5.27 -6.37 19.57
CA ASN A 230 -5.69 -7.35 18.57
C ASN A 230 -5.85 -8.77 19.17
N GLY A 231 -6.59 -8.84 20.29
CA GLY A 231 -6.83 -10.09 21.01
C GLY A 231 -7.55 -11.19 20.21
N ASP A 232 -8.14 -10.89 19.05
CA ASP A 232 -8.83 -11.87 18.20
C ASP A 232 -7.92 -12.51 17.13
N ALA A 233 -6.68 -12.04 16.98
CA ALA A 233 -5.75 -12.56 15.97
C ALA A 233 -5.47 -14.07 16.12
N PRO A 234 -5.32 -14.82 15.02
CA PRO A 234 -5.04 -16.25 15.08
C PRO A 234 -3.70 -16.56 15.78
N ILE A 235 -3.73 -17.60 16.62
CA ILE A 235 -2.56 -18.11 17.35
C ILE A 235 -2.31 -19.56 16.90
N PHE A 236 -1.09 -19.83 16.45
CA PHE A 236 -0.59 -21.15 16.08
C PHE A 236 0.48 -21.58 17.09
N LEU A 237 0.25 -22.69 17.78
CA LEU A 237 1.17 -23.29 18.73
C LEU A 237 1.93 -24.41 18.04
N LEU A 238 3.25 -24.30 17.98
CA LEU A 238 4.13 -25.35 17.51
C LEU A 238 4.52 -26.23 18.71
N THR A 239 4.35 -27.55 18.63
CA THR A 239 4.73 -28.45 19.72
C THR A 239 5.49 -29.65 19.21
N GLY A 240 6.64 -29.96 19.82
CA GLY A 240 7.39 -31.18 19.53
C GLY A 240 7.10 -32.34 20.48
N LYS A 241 6.16 -32.17 21.44
CA LYS A 241 6.07 -33.04 22.63
C LYS A 241 4.75 -33.79 22.81
N ILE A 242 3.87 -33.80 21.80
CA ILE A 242 2.69 -34.68 21.82
C ILE A 242 3.11 -36.15 21.92
N SER A 243 4.27 -36.50 21.34
CA SER A 243 4.79 -37.87 21.33
C SER A 243 5.72 -38.20 22.53
N THR A 244 6.09 -37.24 23.39
CA THR A 244 7.07 -37.46 24.49
C THR A 244 6.50 -37.33 25.91
N GLY A 245 5.28 -36.84 26.10
CA GLY A 245 4.60 -36.81 27.41
C GLY A 245 5.16 -35.81 28.44
N GLU A 246 6.06 -34.91 28.02
CA GLU A 246 6.72 -33.93 28.90
C GLU A 246 6.02 -32.57 28.96
N ALA A 247 5.01 -32.34 28.12
CA ALA A 247 4.06 -31.24 28.26
C ALA A 247 2.76 -31.80 28.82
N SER A 248 2.11 -31.09 29.76
CA SER A 248 0.76 -31.45 30.17
C SER A 248 -0.16 -31.30 28.96
N GLU A 249 -0.45 -32.40 28.26
CA GLU A 249 -1.41 -32.44 27.15
C GLU A 249 -2.73 -31.77 27.55
N ASP A 250 -3.12 -31.93 28.81
CA ASP A 250 -4.28 -31.26 29.40
C ASP A 250 -4.15 -29.73 29.40
N GLU A 251 -2.96 -29.18 29.65
CA GLU A 251 -2.71 -27.74 29.61
C GLU A 251 -2.75 -27.20 28.19
N ILE A 252 -2.14 -27.90 27.23
CA ILE A 252 -2.24 -27.55 25.80
C ILE A 252 -3.71 -27.58 25.36
N ALA A 253 -4.44 -28.65 25.67
CA ALA A 253 -5.85 -28.80 25.32
C ALA A 253 -6.73 -27.72 25.96
N ARG A 254 -6.44 -27.32 27.21
CA ARG A 254 -7.09 -26.17 27.87
C ARG A 254 -6.83 -24.87 27.12
N VAL A 255 -5.57 -24.60 26.75
CA VAL A 255 -5.22 -23.38 26.01
C VAL A 255 -5.88 -23.35 24.63
N MET A 256 -5.87 -24.47 23.90
CA MET A 256 -6.51 -24.59 22.59
C MET A 256 -8.02 -24.31 22.68
N SER A 257 -8.72 -24.95 23.61
CA SER A 257 -10.17 -24.81 23.77
C SER A 257 -10.58 -23.44 24.31
N GLN A 258 -9.85 -22.90 25.29
CA GLN A 258 -10.20 -21.64 25.94
C GLN A 258 -9.86 -20.42 25.09
N PHE A 259 -8.75 -20.46 24.35
CA PHE A 259 -8.23 -19.30 23.61
C PHE A 259 -8.28 -19.47 22.10
N ASN A 260 -8.97 -20.49 21.60
CA ASN A 260 -9.11 -20.78 20.16
C ASN A 260 -7.75 -20.79 19.44
N ALA A 261 -6.75 -21.39 20.08
CA ALA A 261 -5.42 -21.55 19.50
C ALA A 261 -5.35 -22.85 18.70
N ARG A 262 -4.70 -22.81 17.54
CA ARG A 262 -4.42 -23.99 16.71
C ARG A 262 -3.10 -24.60 17.11
N CYS A 263 -2.96 -25.92 16.95
CA CYS A 263 -1.75 -26.62 17.33
C CYS A 263 -1.21 -27.42 16.15
N GLU A 264 0.10 -27.30 15.90
CA GLU A 264 0.83 -27.98 14.85
C GLU A 264 2.00 -28.77 15.45
N GLU A 265 2.12 -30.04 15.08
CA GLU A 265 3.17 -30.92 15.59
C GLU A 265 4.49 -30.69 14.83
N LYS A 266 5.60 -30.52 15.55
CA LYS A 266 6.96 -30.46 14.97
C LYS A 266 7.36 -31.89 14.50
N PRO A 267 8.00 -32.07 13.33
CA PRO A 267 8.58 -31.07 12.46
C PRO A 267 7.55 -30.38 11.56
N VAL A 268 7.51 -29.06 11.63
CA VAL A 268 6.54 -28.22 10.92
C VAL A 268 6.80 -28.27 9.42
N ARG A 269 5.74 -28.52 8.65
CA ARG A 269 5.77 -28.39 7.19
C ARG A 269 5.41 -26.95 6.82
N LEU A 270 6.41 -26.10 6.59
CA LEU A 270 6.23 -24.66 6.31
C LEU A 270 5.17 -24.35 5.24
N PRO A 271 5.06 -25.09 4.12
CA PRO A 271 3.98 -24.83 3.15
C PRO A 271 2.56 -25.04 3.70
N ILE A 272 2.39 -26.01 4.60
CA ILE A 272 1.09 -26.31 5.23
C ILE A 272 0.77 -25.23 6.27
N LEU A 273 1.73 -24.93 7.15
CA LEU A 273 1.59 -23.87 8.15
C LEU A 273 1.27 -22.52 7.47
N PHE A 274 1.97 -22.18 6.39
CA PHE A 274 1.68 -20.97 5.63
C PHE A 274 0.27 -20.97 5.04
N ALA A 275 -0.18 -22.09 4.45
CA ALA A 275 -1.53 -22.18 3.89
C ALA A 275 -2.61 -21.97 4.97
N GLU A 276 -2.39 -22.51 6.17
CA GLU A 276 -3.26 -22.31 7.32
C GLU A 276 -3.29 -20.84 7.77
N VAL A 277 -2.12 -20.26 8.00
CA VAL A 277 -1.98 -18.84 8.43
C VAL A 277 -2.58 -17.91 7.39
N ALA A 278 -2.28 -18.12 6.11
CA ALA A 278 -2.83 -17.33 5.02
C ALA A 278 -4.36 -17.40 4.94
N ARG A 279 -4.95 -18.57 5.21
CA ARG A 279 -6.41 -18.74 5.27
C ARG A 279 -7.02 -17.93 6.41
N GLU A 280 -6.46 -18.02 7.62
CA GLU A 280 -7.00 -17.31 8.79
C GLU A 280 -6.84 -15.79 8.65
N LEU A 281 -5.70 -15.34 8.13
CA LEU A 281 -5.40 -13.93 7.88
C LEU A 281 -6.07 -13.39 6.60
N LYS A 282 -6.80 -14.23 5.86
CA LYS A 282 -7.45 -13.88 4.58
C LYS A 282 -6.48 -13.26 3.58
N ILE A 283 -5.23 -13.71 3.58
CA ILE A 283 -4.20 -13.28 2.65
C ILE A 283 -4.58 -13.84 1.27
N ALA A 284 -4.73 -12.97 0.27
CA ALA A 284 -4.95 -13.38 -1.11
C ALA A 284 -3.74 -14.18 -1.58
N GLN A 285 -3.88 -15.50 -1.73
CA GLN A 285 -2.80 -16.30 -2.31
C GLN A 285 -2.65 -15.89 -3.78
N PRO A 286 -1.42 -15.59 -4.25
CA PRO A 286 -1.20 -15.51 -5.68
C PRO A 286 -1.59 -16.86 -6.27
N PHE A 287 -2.59 -16.83 -7.16
CA PHE A 287 -2.99 -18.01 -7.91
C PHE A 287 -1.76 -18.45 -8.70
N ASN A 288 -1.09 -19.52 -8.26
CA ASN A 288 0.01 -20.12 -9.00
C ASN A 288 -0.57 -20.67 -10.31
N ALA A 289 -0.56 -19.84 -11.36
CA ALA A 289 -0.67 -20.31 -12.73
C ALA A 289 0.66 -20.96 -13.13
N HIS A 290 0.95 -22.12 -12.54
CA HIS A 290 1.89 -23.07 -13.14
C HIS A 290 1.07 -24.01 -14.03
N THR A 291 0.86 -23.56 -15.26
CA THR A 291 0.58 -24.43 -16.40
C THR A 291 1.57 -24.06 -17.49
N GLY A 292 2.49 -24.98 -17.79
CA GLY A 292 3.50 -24.86 -18.83
C GLY A 292 4.74 -25.64 -18.47
#